data_AF-A0A4Q5TBB1-F1
#
_entry.id   AF-A0A4Q5TBB1-F1
#
_cell.length_a   1.000
_cell.length_b   1.000
_cell.length_c   1.000
_cell.angle_alpha   90.00
_cell.angle_beta   90.00
_cell.angle_gamma   90.00
#
_symmetry.space_group_name_H-M   'P 1'
#
loop_
_entity.id
_entity.type
_entity.pdbx_description
1 polymer ?
#
loop_
_entity_poly.entity_id
_entity_poly.type
_entity_poly.pdbx_seq_one_letter_code
_entity_poly.pdbx_strand_id
1 'polypeptide(L)' 'MSAAFDRRRFVALMRKEGSQILRDPSTFLIAFVLPMILLFLFGYAVSLDSSRTRIGVVLQDSSAPALRLAQAYQTSRYFE' A
#
# COMPACT_ATOMS: atom_id res chain seq x y z
N MET A 1 4.40 -26.35 -39.70
CA MET A 1 5.56 -25.45 -39.57
C MET A 1 5.93 -25.38 -38.08
N SER A 2 6.74 -26.34 -37.60
CA SER A 2 7.17 -26.37 -36.19
C SER A 2 8.47 -25.59 -36.09
N ALA A 3 8.42 -24.38 -35.56
CA ALA A 3 9.64 -23.65 -35.21
C ALA A 3 10.23 -24.31 -33.97
N ALA A 4 11.25 -25.15 -34.15
CA ALA A 4 12.01 -25.70 -33.04
C ALA A 4 12.53 -24.54 -32.18
N PHE A 5 12.31 -24.64 -30.87
CA PHE A 5 12.71 -23.59 -29.94
C PHE A 5 14.24 -23.47 -29.92
N ASP A 6 14.76 -22.41 -30.54
CA ASP A 6 16.19 -22.15 -30.61
C ASP A 6 16.66 -21.46 -29.32
N ARG A 7 17.19 -22.26 -28.41
CA ARG A 7 17.72 -21.83 -27.11
C ARG A 7 18.83 -20.78 -27.24
N ARG A 8 19.63 -20.79 -28.32
CA ARG A 8 20.66 -19.77 -28.55
C ARG A 8 20.04 -18.41 -28.84
N ARG A 9 19.01 -18.39 -29.68
CA ARG A 9 18.29 -17.17 -30.03
C ARG A 9 17.51 -16.60 -28.84
N PHE A 10 16.92 -17.46 -28.00
CA PHE A 10 16.26 -17.04 -26.76
C PHE A 10 17.23 -16.36 -25.78
N VAL A 11 18.41 -16.95 -25.54
CA VAL A 11 19.41 -16.38 -24.64
C VAL A 11 19.97 -15.06 -25.20
N ALA A 12 20.20 -14.98 -26.52
CA ALA A 12 20.62 -13.74 -27.16
C ALA A 12 19.59 -12.62 -26.99
N LEU A 13 18.30 -12.94 -27.11
CA LEU A 13 17.21 -11.99 -26.88
C LEU A 13 17.18 -11.53 -25.41
N MET A 14 17.21 -12.47 -24.46
CA MET A 14 17.23 -12.15 -23.03
C MET A 14 18.40 -11.23 -22.64
N ARG A 15 19.59 -11.47 -23.18
CA ARG A 15 20.76 -10.62 -22.92
C ARG A 15 20.59 -9.23 -23.53
N LYS A 16 20.01 -9.12 -24.72
CA LYS A 16 19.73 -7.83 -25.37
C LYS A 16 18.74 -7.01 -24.55
N GLU A 17 17.58 -7.58 -24.24
CA GLU A 17 16.53 -6.91 -23.48
C GLU A 17 17.01 -6.56 -22.06
N GLY A 18 17.72 -7.48 -21.39
CA GLY A 18 18.31 -7.22 -20.07
C GLY A 18 19.32 -6.07 -20.09
N SER A 19 20.20 -6.01 -21.10
CA SER A 19 21.13 -4.90 -21.26
C SER A 19 20.44 -3.57 -21.60
N GLN A 20 19.27 -3.63 -22.26
CA GLN A 20 18.47 -2.45 -22.58
C GLN A 20 17.77 -1.91 -21.33
N ILE A 21 17.15 -2.78 -20.53
CA ILE A 21 16.52 -2.42 -19.25
C ILE A 21 17.54 -1.81 -18.28
N LEU A 22 18.75 -2.37 -18.20
CA LEU A 22 19.82 -1.85 -17.34
C LEU A 22 20.36 -0.48 -17.77
N ARG A 23 20.30 -0.16 -19.08
CA ARG A 23 20.76 1.12 -19.62
C ARG A 23 19.67 2.17 -19.75
N ASP A 24 18.40 1.77 -19.67
CA ASP A 24 17.27 2.68 -19.75
C ASP A 24 16.95 3.21 -18.34
N PRO A 25 17.35 4.47 -18.02
CA PRO A 25 17.11 5.04 -16.70
C PRO A 25 15.62 5.15 -16.39
N SER A 26 14.76 5.28 -17.41
CA SER A 26 13.30 5.39 -17.22
C SER A 26 12.69 4.07 -16.74
N THR A 27 13.17 2.96 -17.30
CA THR A 27 12.70 1.62 -16.89
C THR A 27 13.13 1.32 -15.46
N PHE A 28 14.38 1.64 -15.09
CA PHE A 28 14.84 1.51 -13.70
C PHE A 28 14.06 2.42 -12.74
N LEU A 29 13.79 3.66 -13.15
CA LEU A 29 12.99 4.61 -12.38
C LEU A 29 11.61 4.05 -12.06
N ILE A 30 10.86 3.57 -13.05
CA ILE A 30 9.51 3.04 -12.82
C ILE A 30 9.57 1.74 -11.99
N ALA A 31 10.50 0.83 -12.29
CA ALA A 31 10.61 -0.44 -11.59
C ALA A 31 10.97 -0.29 -10.10
N PHE A 32 11.63 0.80 -9.70
CA PHE A 32 12.09 1.02 -8.32
C PHE A 32 11.35 2.15 -7.58
N VAL A 33 11.16 3.30 -8.23
CA VAL A 33 10.56 4.49 -7.61
C VAL A 33 9.05 4.30 -7.41
N LEU A 34 8.34 3.72 -8.38
CA LEU A 34 6.91 3.45 -8.24
C LEU A 34 6.60 2.56 -7.02
N PRO A 35 7.26 1.40 -6.81
CA PRO A 35 7.01 0.60 -5.61
C PRO A 35 7.48 1.29 -4.33
N MET A 36 8.53 2.13 -4.36
CA MET A 36 8.88 2.97 -3.20
C MET A 36 7.74 3.93 -2.84
N ILE A 37 7.18 4.64 -3.82
CA ILE A 37 6.04 5.54 -3.60
C ILE A 37 4.86 4.76 -3.03
N LEU A 38 4.55 3.58 -3.58
CA LEU A 38 3.48 2.72 -3.07
C LEU A 38 3.76 2.26 -1.65
N LEU A 39 5.00 1.90 -1.31
CA LEU A 39 5.39 1.51 0.04
C LEU A 39 5.23 2.67 1.02
N PHE A 40 5.62 3.89 0.65
CA PHE A 40 5.40 5.07 1.48
C PHE A 40 3.92 5.40 1.61
N LEU A 41 3.16 5.33 0.52
CA LEU A 41 1.72 5.58 0.54
C LEU A 41 1.02 4.55 1.44
N PHE A 42 1.26 3.25 1.25
CA PHE A 42 0.61 2.22 2.05
C PHE A 42 1.16 2.11 3.47
N GLY A 43 2.46 2.30 3.66
CA GLY A 43 3.11 2.21 4.97
C GLY A 43 2.91 3.44 5.86
N TYR A 44 2.79 4.64 5.27
CA TYR A 44 2.64 5.89 6.01
C TYR A 44 1.28 6.57 5.81
N ALA A 45 0.78 6.66 4.56
CA ALA A 45 -0.50 7.33 4.30
C ALA A 45 -1.72 6.43 4.60
N VAL A 46 -1.59 5.13 4.39
CA VAL A 46 -2.56 4.10 4.79
C VAL A 46 -2.10 3.44 6.09
N SER A 47 -1.56 4.24 7.01
CA SER A 47 -1.15 3.78 8.33
C SER A 47 -2.31 3.01 8.97
N LEU A 48 -2.19 1.68 9.01
CA LEU A 48 -3.14 0.77 9.65
C LEU A 48 -3.18 0.96 11.18
N ASP A 49 -2.28 1.78 11.74
CA ASP A 49 -2.29 2.19 13.14
C ASP A 49 -3.13 3.46 13.33
N SER A 50 -4.41 3.39 12.95
CA SER A 50 -5.42 4.35 13.42
C SER A 50 -5.86 3.98 14.85
N SER A 51 -4.93 3.64 15.73
CA SER A 51 -5.18 3.38 17.15
C SER A 51 -5.61 4.64 17.93
N ARG A 52 -5.52 5.81 17.30
CA ARG A 52 -6.04 7.10 17.80
C ARG A 52 -6.92 7.74 16.75
N THR A 53 -7.97 7.03 16.35
CA THR A 53 -8.96 7.62 15.45
C THR A 53 -9.73 8.68 16.23
N ARG A 54 -9.55 9.95 15.87
CA ARG A 54 -10.30 11.06 16.48
C ARG A 54 -11.77 10.96 16.10
N ILE A 55 -12.63 10.63 17.06
CA ILE A 55 -14.07 10.48 16.82
C ILE A 55 -14.86 11.46 17.68
N GLY A 56 -15.86 12.12 17.09
CA GLY A 56 -16.80 12.96 17.84
C GLY A 56 -18.04 12.17 18.22
N VAL A 57 -18.32 12.00 19.52
CA VAL A 57 -19.57 11.42 20.00
C VAL A 57 -20.53 12.55 20.39
N VAL A 58 -21.66 12.66 19.69
CA VAL A 58 -22.71 13.65 19.99
C VAL A 58 -23.81 13.00 20.82
N LEU A 59 -24.03 13.51 22.03
CA LEU A 59 -25.14 13.12 22.91
C LEU A 59 -26.40 13.90 22.49
N GLN A 60 -27.40 13.19 21.96
CA GLN A 60 -28.69 13.77 21.58
C GLN A 60 -29.72 13.73 22.72
N ASP A 61 -29.49 12.89 23.72
CA ASP A 61 -30.39 12.68 24.86
C ASP A 61 -29.56 12.38 26.13
N SER A 62 -30.10 12.76 27.28
CA SER A 62 -29.53 12.56 28.62
C SER A 62 -29.91 11.21 29.25
N SER A 63 -30.47 10.27 28.47
CA SER A 63 -30.85 8.96 28.97
C SER A 63 -29.65 8.09 29.37
N ALA A 64 -29.85 7.23 30.37
CA ALA A 64 -28.82 6.34 30.88
C ALA A 64 -28.13 5.45 29.81
N PRO A 65 -28.83 4.90 28.80
CA PRO A 65 -28.18 4.15 27.73
C PRO A 65 -27.22 4.99 26.87
N ALA A 66 -27.59 6.24 26.58
CA ALA A 66 -26.77 7.16 25.77
C ALA A 66 -25.47 7.52 26.50
N LEU A 67 -25.55 7.80 27.81
CA LEU A 67 -24.38 8.09 28.63
C LEU A 67 -23.43 6.89 28.77
N ARG A 68 -23.97 5.68 28.97
CA ARG A 68 -23.15 4.45 29.03
C ARG A 68 -22.40 4.19 27.73
N LEU A 69 -23.04 4.44 26.58
CA LEU A 69 -22.39 4.29 25.28
C LEU A 69 -21.26 5.30 25.12
N ALA A 70 -21.51 6.58 25.43
CA ALA A 70 -20.49 7.63 25.36
C ALA A 70 -19.27 7.31 26.25
N GLN A 71 -19.49 6.82 27.47
CA GLN A 71 -18.40 6.39 28.37
C GLN A 71 -17.62 5.19 27.83
N ALA A 72 -18.29 4.22 27.19
CA ALA A 72 -17.63 3.08 26.59
C ALA A 72 -16.67 3.49 25.45
N TYR A 73 -17.06 4.48 24.64
CA TYR A 73 -16.18 5.06 23.61
C TYR A 73 -15.01 5.85 24.21
N GLN A 74 -15.25 6.65 25.26
CA GLN A 74 -14.19 7.41 25.95
C GLN A 74 -13.13 6.52 26.63
N THR A 75 -13.52 5.31 27.05
CA THR A 75 -12.60 4.37 27.74
C THR A 75 -11.88 3.44 26.76
N SER A 76 -12.26 3.47 25.47
CA SER A 76 -11.65 2.62 24.45
C SER A 76 -10.22 3.07 24.14
N ARG A 77 -9.28 2.12 24.06
CA ARG A 77 -7.88 2.40 23.68
C ARG A 77 -7.67 2.73 22.20
N TYR A 78 -8.72 2.65 21.39
CA TYR A 78 -8.69 2.82 19.94
C TYR A 78 -9.21 4.19 19.46
N PHE A 79 -9.89 4.92 20.34
CA PHE A 79 -10.64 6.13 20.01
C PHE A 79 -10.20 7.27 20.94
N GLU A 80 -9.96 8.44 20.36
CA GLU A 80 -9.57 9.68 21.09
C GLU A 80 -10.58 10.80 20.80
#